data_AF-B4DC47-F1
#
_entry.id   AF-B4DC47-F1
#
_cell.length_a   1.000
_cell.length_b   1.000
_cell.length_c   1.000
_cell.angle_alpha   90.00
_cell.angle_beta   90.00
_cell.angle_gamma   90.00
#
_symmetry.space_group_name_H-M   'P 1'
#
loop_
_entity.id
_entity.type
_entity.pdbx_description
1 polymer ?
#
loop_
_entity_poly.entity_id
_entity_poly.type
_entity_poly.pdbx_seq_one_letter_code
_entity_poly.pdbx_strand_id
1 'polypeptide(L)'
;MSVLRWPVILLCALLSGVAARAQETSYLDYSIPANARKVGPDFLPPNLTEAVYLLPGTKVDPFTRYIEPELVGRERFDNGVLVSREMFLNEKKHGVQREWYPNGQLKSEEPYRNGVMHGVFKTWSEKGALTGQATFVEGTGKLQVYDEDGVLIEETNYKGSRENGLFFSRLHNPRIPDHRMTFMWVKDGVREGWAYDFYEDGTLSSMNFAMGSSGNVYGPNIDFDKNGAIASVKWYGGELEIPEAVYAKAAALRPEMPPYYHDPDKYKEEFVTPEVRALVKDYQEMPRVKIPLEFGPDGKPILARQP
;
A
#
# COMPACT_ATOMS: atom_id res chain seq x y z
N MET A 1 12.06 -6.49 -11.05
CA MET A 1 10.93 -6.73 -10.13
C MET A 1 9.96 -5.56 -10.23
N SER A 2 9.04 -5.59 -11.19
CA SER A 2 8.19 -4.42 -11.53
C SER A 2 6.70 -4.77 -11.71
N VAL A 3 6.23 -5.88 -11.12
CA VAL A 3 4.90 -6.43 -11.44
C VAL A 3 3.78 -5.98 -10.48
N LEU A 4 4.09 -5.37 -9.32
CA LEU A 4 3.08 -5.07 -8.27
C LEU A 4 2.68 -3.59 -8.10
N ARG A 5 3.34 -2.65 -8.77
CA ARG A 5 3.07 -1.20 -8.57
C ARG A 5 1.76 -0.72 -9.19
N TRP A 6 1.37 -1.27 -10.33
CA TRP A 6 0.25 -0.75 -11.12
C TRP A 6 -1.15 -0.94 -10.52
N PRO A 7 -1.53 -2.10 -9.92
CA PRO A 7 -2.89 -2.27 -9.39
C PRO A 7 -3.15 -1.43 -8.14
N VAL A 8 -2.12 -1.17 -7.32
CA VAL A 8 -2.25 -0.44 -6.05
C VAL A 8 -2.26 1.09 -6.24
N ILE A 9 -1.48 1.61 -7.20
CA ILE A 9 -1.45 3.05 -7.53
C ILE A 9 -2.77 3.51 -8.17
N LEU A 10 -3.41 2.66 -9.00
CA LEU A 10 -4.73 2.93 -9.58
C LEU A 10 -5.84 3.02 -8.52
N LEU A 11 -5.72 2.26 -7.43
CA LEU A 11 -6.64 2.29 -6.28
C LEU A 11 -6.66 3.68 -5.61
N CYS A 12 -5.49 4.33 -5.48
CA CYS A 12 -5.36 5.63 -4.80
C CYS A 12 -6.01 6.79 -5.58
N ALA A 13 -6.09 6.69 -6.91
CA ALA A 13 -6.73 7.70 -7.75
C ALA A 13 -8.27 7.68 -7.64
N LEU A 14 -8.87 6.50 -7.42
CA LEU A 14 -10.32 6.28 -7.44
C LEU A 14 -11.04 6.70 -6.14
N LEU A 15 -10.30 6.99 -5.06
CA LEU A 15 -10.87 7.24 -3.71
C LEU A 15 -10.98 8.73 -3.33
N SER A 16 -10.74 9.64 -4.28
CA SER A 16 -10.82 11.10 -4.05
C SER A 16 -12.24 11.66 -3.82
N GLY A 17 -13.28 10.81 -3.76
CA GLY A 17 -14.67 11.26 -3.83
C GLY A 17 -15.59 10.98 -2.64
N VAL A 18 -15.29 10.07 -1.71
CA VAL A 18 -16.27 9.71 -0.66
C VAL A 18 -15.58 9.43 0.67
N ALA A 19 -15.90 10.25 1.68
CA ALA A 19 -15.53 10.03 3.07
C ALA A 19 -16.18 8.73 3.57
N ALA A 20 -15.42 7.64 3.57
CA ALA A 20 -15.83 6.42 4.24
C ALA A 20 -15.50 6.56 5.73
N ARG A 21 -16.57 6.72 6.53
CA ARG A 21 -16.55 6.64 8.00
C ARG A 21 -16.02 5.26 8.37
N ALA A 22 -14.77 5.18 8.82
CA ALA A 22 -14.18 3.93 9.26
C ALA A 22 -14.30 3.84 10.79
N GLN A 23 -15.43 3.31 11.23
CA GLN A 23 -15.58 2.72 12.55
C GLN A 23 -16.89 1.96 12.56
N GLU A 24 -16.83 0.70 12.16
CA GLU A 24 -17.73 -0.35 12.64
C GLU A 24 -17.14 -1.70 12.24
N THR A 25 -16.58 -2.39 13.24
CA THR A 25 -16.15 -3.78 13.20
C THR A 25 -17.38 -4.68 13.09
N SER A 26 -17.87 -4.89 11.87
CA SER A 26 -18.49 -6.15 11.47
C SER A 26 -18.25 -6.29 9.97
N TYR A 27 -17.17 -6.96 9.61
CA TYR A 27 -16.97 -7.40 8.24
C TYR A 27 -18.18 -8.27 7.92
N LEU A 28 -19.12 -7.74 7.14
CA LEU A 28 -20.14 -8.56 6.55
C LEU A 28 -19.42 -9.41 5.51
N ASP A 29 -18.91 -10.54 5.99
CA ASP A 29 -18.37 -11.64 5.20
C ASP A 29 -19.57 -12.25 4.49
N TYR A 30 -20.13 -11.50 3.54
CA TYR A 30 -21.17 -11.98 2.65
C TYR A 30 -20.53 -12.93 1.66
N SER A 31 -20.04 -14.06 2.17
CA SER A 31 -19.97 -15.25 1.35
C SER A 31 -21.34 -15.45 0.70
N ILE A 32 -21.37 -15.85 -0.57
CA ILE A 32 -22.62 -16.25 -1.21
C ILE A 32 -23.19 -17.37 -0.34
N PRO A 33 -24.31 -17.13 0.38
CA PRO A 33 -24.84 -18.04 1.37
C PRO A 33 -25.32 -19.28 0.64
N ALA A 34 -25.29 -20.42 1.33
CA ALA A 34 -25.60 -21.72 0.73
C ALA A 34 -27.01 -21.79 0.13
N ASN A 35 -27.92 -20.92 0.56
CA ASN A 35 -29.29 -20.82 0.06
C ASN A 35 -29.48 -19.79 -1.08
N ALA A 36 -28.42 -19.18 -1.61
CA ALA A 36 -28.53 -18.25 -2.74
C ALA A 36 -29.02 -18.99 -3.99
N ARG A 37 -29.97 -18.38 -4.70
CA ARG A 37 -30.51 -18.97 -5.94
C ARG A 37 -29.54 -18.70 -7.08
N LYS A 38 -28.92 -19.75 -7.62
CA LYS A 38 -28.12 -19.66 -8.85
C LYS A 38 -29.04 -19.41 -10.05
N VAL A 39 -28.72 -18.41 -10.85
CA VAL A 39 -29.47 -18.00 -12.05
C VAL A 39 -28.48 -17.90 -13.21
N GLY A 40 -28.54 -18.85 -14.14
CA GLY A 40 -27.70 -18.83 -15.35
C GLY A 40 -26.23 -19.23 -15.17
N PRO A 41 -25.51 -19.40 -16.31
CA PRO A 41 -25.84 -18.89 -17.64
C PRO A 41 -26.28 -20.00 -18.61
N ASP A 42 -27.43 -19.86 -19.26
CA ASP A 42 -27.85 -20.85 -20.27
C ASP A 42 -27.01 -20.77 -21.55
N PHE A 43 -26.20 -19.71 -21.76
CA PHE A 43 -25.30 -19.59 -22.91
C PHE A 43 -24.03 -18.80 -22.57
N LEU A 44 -22.89 -19.48 -22.43
CA LEU A 44 -21.56 -18.87 -22.50
C LEU A 44 -20.63 -19.74 -23.38
N PRO A 45 -19.58 -19.15 -23.98
CA PRO A 45 -18.56 -19.91 -24.70
C PRO A 45 -17.89 -20.95 -23.77
N PRO A 46 -17.37 -22.07 -24.30
CA PRO A 46 -16.94 -23.23 -23.50
C PRO A 46 -15.83 -22.95 -22.48
N ASN A 47 -15.12 -21.82 -22.60
CA ASN A 47 -13.90 -21.57 -21.83
C ASN A 47 -14.07 -20.54 -20.71
N LEU A 48 -15.17 -19.76 -20.70
CA LEU A 48 -15.46 -18.77 -19.66
C LEU A 48 -16.90 -18.95 -19.20
N THR A 49 -17.09 -19.35 -17.94
CA THR A 49 -18.43 -19.47 -17.36
C THR A 49 -18.62 -18.46 -16.23
N GLU A 50 -19.77 -17.79 -16.19
CA GLU A 50 -20.16 -16.81 -15.18
C GLU A 50 -21.42 -17.32 -14.47
N ALA A 51 -21.37 -17.51 -13.15
CA ALA A 51 -22.52 -17.86 -12.35
C ALA A 51 -23.05 -16.62 -11.64
N VAL A 52 -24.35 -16.33 -11.79
CA VAL A 52 -25.02 -15.25 -11.08
C VAL A 52 -25.84 -15.84 -9.94
N TYR A 53 -25.78 -15.22 -8.77
CA TYR A 53 -26.48 -15.65 -7.56
C TYR A 53 -27.37 -14.53 -7.04
N LEU A 54 -28.65 -14.82 -6.85
CA LEU A 54 -29.58 -13.95 -6.15
C LEU A 54 -29.55 -14.28 -4.66
N LEU A 55 -29.30 -13.27 -3.84
CA LEU A 55 -29.16 -13.41 -2.40
C LEU A 55 -30.53 -13.39 -1.70
N PRO A 56 -30.68 -14.05 -0.53
CA PRO A 56 -31.94 -14.08 0.21
C PRO A 56 -32.49 -12.67 0.47
N GLY A 57 -33.78 -12.46 0.18
CA GLY A 57 -34.45 -11.16 0.35
C GLY A 57 -34.62 -10.35 -0.94
N THR A 58 -34.06 -10.81 -2.07
CA THR A 58 -34.26 -10.13 -3.36
C THR A 58 -35.74 -10.16 -3.75
N LYS A 59 -36.36 -8.99 -3.93
CA LYS A 59 -37.76 -8.89 -4.36
C LYS A 59 -37.89 -9.27 -5.83
N VAL A 60 -38.83 -10.15 -6.10
CA VAL A 60 -39.25 -10.49 -7.47
C VAL A 60 -40.53 -9.74 -7.73
N ASP A 61 -40.54 -8.87 -8.73
CA ASP A 61 -41.77 -8.24 -9.20
C ASP A 61 -42.74 -9.34 -9.70
N PRO A 62 -43.94 -9.45 -9.13
CA PRO A 62 -44.84 -10.57 -9.41
C PRO A 62 -45.49 -10.52 -10.81
N PHE A 63 -45.41 -9.40 -11.52
CA PHE A 63 -46.08 -9.20 -12.82
C PHE A 63 -45.12 -9.32 -14.01
N THR A 64 -43.92 -8.79 -13.86
CA THR A 64 -42.88 -8.77 -14.90
C THR A 64 -41.88 -9.91 -14.76
N ARG A 65 -41.88 -10.60 -13.59
CA ARG A 65 -40.79 -11.48 -13.15
C ARG A 65 -39.43 -10.79 -13.10
N TYR A 66 -39.41 -9.45 -13.14
CA TYR A 66 -38.21 -8.65 -13.02
C TYR A 66 -37.68 -8.78 -11.59
N ILE A 67 -36.40 -9.12 -11.48
CA ILE A 67 -35.70 -9.14 -10.20
C ILE A 67 -35.10 -7.75 -10.05
N GLU A 68 -35.63 -6.94 -9.13
CA GLU A 68 -34.93 -5.71 -8.75
C GLU A 68 -33.58 -6.15 -8.15
N PRO A 69 -32.43 -5.77 -8.72
CA PRO A 69 -31.14 -6.27 -8.25
C PRO A 69 -30.78 -5.60 -6.93
N GLU A 70 -31.43 -6.01 -5.82
CA GLU A 70 -31.11 -5.50 -4.49
C GLU A 70 -29.70 -5.98 -4.08
N LEU A 71 -29.40 -7.29 -4.14
CA LEU A 71 -28.06 -7.84 -3.87
C LEU A 71 -27.75 -9.06 -4.77
N VAL A 72 -26.67 -8.99 -5.55
CA VAL A 72 -26.28 -9.99 -6.56
C VAL A 72 -24.84 -10.42 -6.38
N GLY A 73 -24.58 -11.72 -6.34
CA GLY A 73 -23.24 -12.30 -6.43
C GLY A 73 -22.90 -12.76 -7.85
N ARG A 74 -21.66 -12.60 -8.28
CA ARG A 74 -21.15 -13.09 -9.56
C ARG A 74 -19.88 -13.90 -9.32
N GLU A 75 -19.76 -15.06 -9.94
CA GLU A 75 -18.54 -15.87 -9.95
C GLU A 75 -18.10 -16.11 -11.38
N ARG A 76 -16.82 -15.88 -11.67
CA ARG A 76 -16.22 -16.13 -13.00
C ARG A 76 -15.25 -17.29 -12.91
N PHE A 77 -15.33 -18.18 -13.89
CA PHE A 77 -14.45 -19.34 -14.02
C PHE A 77 -13.67 -19.28 -15.33
N ASP A 78 -12.37 -19.54 -15.27
CA ASP A 78 -11.48 -19.73 -16.42
C ASP A 78 -11.08 -21.21 -16.48
N ASN A 79 -11.45 -21.91 -17.55
CA ASN A 79 -11.26 -23.37 -17.69
C ASN A 79 -11.77 -24.19 -16.48
N GLY A 80 -12.89 -23.77 -15.89
CA GLY A 80 -13.51 -24.42 -14.73
C GLY A 80 -12.90 -24.05 -13.36
N VAL A 81 -11.86 -23.22 -13.33
CA VAL A 81 -11.24 -22.71 -12.10
C VAL A 81 -11.84 -21.36 -11.75
N LEU A 82 -12.29 -21.18 -10.50
CA LEU A 82 -12.81 -19.89 -10.01
C LEU A 82 -11.69 -18.84 -10.02
N VAL A 83 -11.87 -17.76 -10.76
CA VAL A 83 -10.88 -16.67 -10.88
C VAL A 83 -11.33 -15.36 -10.25
N SER A 84 -12.64 -15.15 -10.10
CA SER A 84 -13.17 -13.98 -9.38
C SER A 84 -14.55 -14.22 -8.81
N ARG A 85 -14.82 -13.53 -7.70
CA ARG A 85 -16.13 -13.46 -7.05
C ARG A 85 -16.40 -12.01 -6.71
N GLU A 86 -17.52 -11.54 -7.19
CA GLU A 86 -17.96 -10.18 -7.00
C GLU A 86 -19.35 -10.14 -6.39
N MET A 87 -19.65 -9.02 -5.75
CA MET A 87 -20.93 -8.75 -5.13
C MET A 87 -21.36 -7.31 -5.40
N PHE A 88 -22.65 -7.16 -5.71
CA PHE A 88 -23.26 -5.89 -6.07
C PHE A 88 -24.52 -5.67 -5.25
N LEU A 89 -24.68 -4.48 -4.68
CA LEU A 89 -25.95 -3.99 -4.13
C LEU A 89 -26.45 -2.86 -5.02
N ASN A 90 -27.64 -2.98 -5.61
CA ASN A 90 -28.19 -1.98 -6.55
C ASN A 90 -27.17 -1.57 -7.63
N GLU A 91 -26.59 -2.56 -8.32
CA GLU A 91 -25.58 -2.40 -9.39
C GLU A 91 -24.22 -1.80 -8.96
N LYS A 92 -24.02 -1.51 -7.67
CA LYS A 92 -22.76 -0.99 -7.13
C LYS A 92 -22.01 -2.07 -6.35
N LYS A 93 -20.68 -2.15 -6.50
CA LYS A 93 -19.86 -3.08 -5.70
C LYS A 93 -20.18 -2.95 -4.20
N HIS A 94 -20.48 -4.05 -3.55
CA HIS A 94 -20.86 -4.06 -2.13
C HIS A 94 -20.43 -5.40 -1.53
N GLY A 95 -19.90 -5.42 -0.32
CA GLY A 95 -19.29 -6.61 0.26
C GLY A 95 -17.88 -6.88 -0.27
N VAL A 96 -17.35 -8.05 0.04
CA VAL A 96 -15.96 -8.43 -0.24
C VAL A 96 -15.84 -9.04 -1.64
N GLN A 97 -15.08 -8.38 -2.50
CA GLN A 97 -14.69 -8.91 -3.80
C GLN A 97 -13.40 -9.71 -3.63
N ARG A 98 -13.28 -10.83 -4.33
CA ARG A 98 -12.11 -11.70 -4.26
C ARG A 98 -11.67 -12.10 -5.66
N GLU A 99 -10.36 -12.10 -5.89
CA GLU A 99 -9.73 -12.69 -7.07
C GLU A 99 -8.84 -13.85 -6.65
N TRP A 100 -8.67 -14.84 -7.53
CA TRP A 100 -7.80 -15.99 -7.30
C TRP A 100 -6.83 -16.20 -8.46
N TYR A 101 -5.67 -16.75 -8.14
CA TYR A 101 -4.73 -17.28 -9.11
C TYR A 101 -5.22 -18.61 -9.69
N PRO A 102 -4.71 -19.05 -10.86
CA PRO A 102 -5.08 -20.34 -11.45
C PRO A 102 -4.82 -21.56 -10.54
N ASN A 103 -3.92 -21.44 -9.56
CA ASN A 103 -3.66 -22.47 -8.56
C ASN A 103 -4.67 -22.49 -7.39
N GLY A 104 -5.70 -21.63 -7.42
CA GLY A 104 -6.74 -21.52 -6.41
C GLY A 104 -6.37 -20.66 -5.19
N GLN A 105 -5.16 -20.10 -5.14
CA GLN A 105 -4.77 -19.21 -4.05
C GLN A 105 -5.38 -17.82 -4.23
N LEU A 106 -5.73 -17.19 -3.10
CA LEU A 106 -6.30 -15.84 -3.10
C LEU A 106 -5.26 -14.87 -3.65
N LYS A 107 -5.69 -13.97 -4.54
CA LYS A 107 -4.87 -12.95 -5.19
C LYS A 107 -5.15 -11.57 -4.62
N SER A 108 -6.42 -11.21 -4.47
CA SER A 108 -6.85 -9.97 -3.82
C SER A 108 -8.14 -10.16 -3.02
N GLU A 109 -8.30 -9.30 -2.02
CA GLU A 109 -9.51 -9.15 -1.22
C GLU A 109 -9.81 -7.67 -1.10
N GLU A 110 -10.94 -7.26 -1.67
CA GLU A 110 -11.34 -5.88 -1.82
C GLU A 110 -12.71 -5.65 -1.19
N PRO A 111 -12.77 -5.09 0.03
CA PRO A 111 -14.04 -4.78 0.66
C PRO A 111 -14.64 -3.48 0.09
N TYR A 112 -15.91 -3.52 -0.30
CA TYR A 112 -16.66 -2.37 -0.82
C TYR A 112 -17.96 -2.13 -0.06
N ARG A 113 -18.39 -0.87 0.00
CA ARG A 113 -19.70 -0.43 0.48
C ARG A 113 -20.28 0.57 -0.50
N ASN A 114 -21.36 0.20 -1.18
CA ASN A 114 -22.10 1.07 -2.12
C ASN A 114 -21.23 1.68 -3.25
N GLY A 115 -20.32 0.88 -3.80
CA GLY A 115 -19.43 1.24 -4.89
C GLY A 115 -18.10 1.86 -4.42
N VAL A 116 -17.92 2.09 -3.13
CA VAL A 116 -16.71 2.71 -2.55
C VAL A 116 -15.93 1.66 -1.77
N MET A 117 -14.61 1.61 -1.96
CA MET A 117 -13.75 0.72 -1.17
C MET A 117 -13.84 1.09 0.31
N HIS A 118 -13.96 0.10 1.19
CA HIS A 118 -14.16 0.31 2.62
C HIS A 118 -13.50 -0.79 3.43
N GLY A 119 -12.59 -0.43 4.35
CA GLY A 119 -11.87 -1.39 5.18
C GLY A 119 -10.44 -1.61 4.68
N VAL A 120 -9.94 -2.84 4.83
CA VAL A 120 -8.55 -3.20 4.48
C VAL A 120 -8.53 -3.99 3.18
N PHE A 121 -7.97 -3.41 2.14
CA PHE A 121 -7.61 -4.10 0.90
C PHE A 121 -6.36 -4.95 1.14
N LYS A 122 -6.31 -6.16 0.58
CA LYS A 122 -5.16 -7.06 0.71
C LYS A 122 -4.84 -7.73 -0.62
N THR A 123 -3.56 -8.01 -0.84
CA THR A 123 -3.07 -8.80 -1.97
C THR A 123 -2.10 -9.87 -1.50
N TRP A 124 -2.07 -10.98 -2.23
CA TRP A 124 -1.18 -12.10 -1.95
C TRP A 124 -0.42 -12.52 -3.22
N SER A 125 0.66 -13.28 -3.05
CA SER A 125 1.42 -13.90 -4.13
C SER A 125 0.80 -15.24 -4.56
N GLU A 126 1.27 -15.80 -5.68
CA GLU A 126 0.93 -17.16 -6.11
C GLU A 126 1.40 -18.27 -5.15
N LYS A 127 2.19 -17.93 -4.12
CA LYS A 127 2.57 -18.84 -3.03
C LYS A 127 1.74 -18.62 -1.76
N GLY A 128 0.86 -17.62 -1.73
CA GLY A 128 -0.06 -17.35 -0.65
C GLY A 128 0.51 -16.40 0.40
N ALA A 129 1.68 -15.82 0.15
CA ALA A 129 2.28 -14.81 1.01
C ALA A 129 1.56 -13.47 0.81
N LEU A 130 1.22 -12.78 1.89
CA LEU A 130 0.67 -11.41 1.81
C LEU A 130 1.72 -10.50 1.18
N THR A 131 1.39 -9.84 0.07
CA THR A 131 2.30 -8.94 -0.66
C THR A 131 1.98 -7.48 -0.42
N GLY A 132 0.77 -7.17 0.01
CA GLY A 132 0.39 -5.80 0.33
C GLY A 132 -0.94 -5.69 1.05
N GLN A 133 -1.12 -4.56 1.73
CA GLN A 133 -2.40 -4.14 2.27
C GLN A 133 -2.57 -2.63 2.22
N ALA A 134 -3.79 -2.16 2.01
CA ALA A 134 -4.13 -0.75 2.07
C ALA A 134 -5.34 -0.51 2.96
N THR A 135 -5.27 0.49 3.83
CA THR A 135 -6.38 0.92 4.70
C THR A 135 -6.75 2.36 4.37
N PHE A 136 -8.05 2.66 4.28
CA PHE A 136 -8.56 4.01 4.05
C PHE A 136 -9.57 4.40 5.14
N VAL A 137 -9.30 5.51 5.82
CA VAL A 137 -10.11 6.05 6.91
C VAL A 137 -10.26 7.56 6.73
N GLU A 138 -11.49 8.05 6.55
CA GLU A 138 -11.81 9.49 6.59
C GLU A 138 -10.93 10.37 5.67
N GLY A 139 -10.64 9.88 4.47
CA GLY A 139 -9.81 10.60 3.49
C GLY A 139 -8.31 10.52 3.76
N THR A 140 -7.87 9.73 4.73
CA THR A 140 -6.47 9.30 4.91
C THR A 140 -6.31 7.84 4.49
N GLY A 141 -5.14 7.49 3.99
CA GLY A 141 -4.84 6.14 3.55
C GLY A 141 -3.43 5.72 3.98
N LYS A 142 -3.24 4.41 4.16
CA LYS A 142 -1.92 3.81 4.38
C LYS A 142 -1.80 2.58 3.50
N LEU A 143 -0.76 2.54 2.69
CA LEU A 143 -0.34 1.38 1.92
C LEU A 143 0.89 0.75 2.58
N GLN A 144 0.89 -0.57 2.70
CA GLN A 144 2.01 -1.36 3.17
C GLN A 144 2.28 -2.48 2.17
N VAL A 145 3.56 -2.70 1.84
CA VAL A 145 4.03 -3.73 0.90
C VAL A 145 5.01 -4.63 1.62
N TYR A 146 4.89 -5.94 1.42
CA TYR A 146 5.70 -6.96 2.08
C TYR A 146 6.46 -7.80 1.05
N ASP A 147 7.60 -8.36 1.47
CA ASP A 147 8.31 -9.38 0.70
C ASP A 147 7.76 -10.80 0.93
N GLU A 148 8.36 -11.82 0.29
CA GLU A 148 7.92 -13.21 0.43
C GLU A 148 8.07 -13.77 1.86
N ASP A 149 8.94 -13.17 2.69
CA ASP A 149 9.18 -13.56 4.08
C ASP A 149 8.27 -12.81 5.07
N GLY A 150 7.38 -11.95 4.56
CA GLY A 150 6.45 -11.15 5.36
C GLY A 150 7.10 -9.93 6.04
N VAL A 151 8.30 -9.52 5.59
CA VAL A 151 8.96 -8.30 6.06
C VAL A 151 8.35 -7.10 5.31
N LEU A 152 8.00 -6.04 6.04
CA LEU A 152 7.51 -4.80 5.44
C LEU A 152 8.65 -4.16 4.62
N ILE A 153 8.48 -3.93 3.33
CA ILE A 153 9.51 -3.32 2.48
C ILE A 153 9.15 -1.91 2.01
N GLU A 154 7.88 -1.51 2.11
CA GLU A 154 7.45 -0.16 1.77
C GLU A 154 6.21 0.20 2.60
N GLU A 155 6.15 1.42 3.11
CA GLU A 155 4.94 2.02 3.66
C GLU A 155 4.77 3.44 3.14
N THR A 156 3.57 3.75 2.64
CA THR A 156 3.23 5.05 2.07
C THR A 156 1.91 5.54 2.65
N ASN A 157 1.92 6.76 3.20
CA ASN A 157 0.72 7.41 3.71
C ASN A 157 0.11 8.35 2.67
N TYR A 158 -1.22 8.49 2.70
CA TYR A 158 -2.02 9.26 1.75
C TYR A 158 -3.00 10.18 2.46
N LYS A 159 -3.31 11.30 1.81
CA LYS A 159 -4.45 12.16 2.09
C LYS A 159 -5.18 12.46 0.79
N GLY A 160 -6.45 12.07 0.68
CA GLY A 160 -7.18 12.03 -0.57
C GLY A 160 -6.51 11.06 -1.54
N SER A 161 -6.19 11.55 -2.74
CA SER A 161 -5.50 10.77 -3.79
C SER A 161 -3.99 11.03 -3.86
N ARG A 162 -3.41 11.77 -2.90
CA ARG A 162 -1.99 12.15 -2.90
C ARG A 162 -1.25 11.57 -1.71
N GLU A 163 0.01 11.23 -1.92
CA GLU A 163 0.92 10.85 -0.84
C GLU A 163 1.05 12.01 0.16
N ASN A 164 0.90 11.71 1.44
CA ASN A 164 0.96 12.70 2.51
C ASN A 164 1.31 12.02 3.85
N GLY A 165 2.38 12.47 4.49
CA GLY A 165 2.93 11.91 5.72
C GLY A 165 4.23 11.13 5.49
N LEU A 166 4.48 10.16 6.38
CA LEU A 166 5.68 9.34 6.34
C LEU A 166 5.69 8.44 5.10
N PHE A 167 6.83 8.39 4.43
CA PHE A 167 7.20 7.34 3.49
C PHE A 167 8.36 6.54 4.10
N PHE A 168 8.26 5.22 4.01
CA PHE A 168 9.26 4.28 4.47
C PHE A 168 9.58 3.27 3.36
N SER A 169 10.85 2.89 3.21
CA SER A 169 11.25 1.83 2.29
C SER A 169 12.47 1.04 2.76
N ARG A 170 12.49 -0.27 2.54
CA ARG A 170 13.67 -1.13 2.67
C ARG A 170 14.33 -1.51 1.34
N LEU A 171 13.87 -0.92 0.25
CA LEU A 171 14.37 -1.25 -1.08
C LEU A 171 15.83 -0.81 -1.23
N HIS A 172 16.66 -1.65 -1.83
CA HIS A 172 18.08 -1.41 -2.02
C HIS A 172 18.37 -0.08 -2.72
N ASN A 173 19.17 0.78 -2.07
CA ASN A 173 19.75 1.96 -2.69
C ASN A 173 21.10 1.60 -3.34
N PRO A 174 21.22 1.61 -4.69
CA PRO A 174 22.44 1.20 -5.38
C PRO A 174 23.63 2.15 -5.15
N ARG A 175 23.40 3.36 -4.60
CA ARG A 175 24.47 4.28 -4.22
C ARG A 175 25.15 3.88 -2.91
N ILE A 176 24.50 3.05 -2.09
CA ILE A 176 24.92 2.70 -0.74
C ILE A 176 24.81 1.17 -0.61
N PRO A 177 25.91 0.42 -0.86
CA PRO A 177 25.89 -1.04 -0.94
C PRO A 177 25.26 -1.75 0.27
N ASP A 178 25.29 -1.13 1.44
CA ASP A 178 24.78 -1.66 2.72
C ASP A 178 23.51 -0.95 3.23
N HIS A 179 22.84 -0.15 2.38
CA HIS A 179 21.57 0.49 2.73
C HIS A 179 20.47 -0.54 3.00
N ARG A 180 19.62 -0.22 3.99
CA ARG A 180 18.51 -1.09 4.39
C ARG A 180 17.20 -0.38 4.64
N MET A 181 17.19 0.89 5.03
CA MET A 181 15.96 1.60 5.40
C MET A 181 16.04 3.07 4.98
N THR A 182 14.98 3.59 4.37
CA THR A 182 14.80 5.01 4.04
C THR A 182 13.55 5.53 4.72
N PHE A 183 13.64 6.74 5.29
CA PHE A 183 12.51 7.51 5.80
C PHE A 183 12.50 8.88 5.15
N MET A 184 11.33 9.35 4.74
CA MET A 184 11.14 10.73 4.28
C MET A 184 9.69 11.17 4.49
N TRP A 185 9.46 12.48 4.40
CA TRP A 185 8.13 13.05 4.48
C TRP A 185 7.68 13.55 3.11
N VAL A 186 6.41 13.24 2.81
CA VAL A 186 5.75 13.67 1.59
C VAL A 186 4.57 14.55 2.00
N LYS A 187 4.38 15.66 1.31
CA LYS A 187 3.24 16.55 1.50
C LYS A 187 2.57 16.81 0.16
N ASP A 188 1.33 16.38 0.04
CA ASP A 188 0.51 16.52 -1.17
C ASP A 188 1.23 16.03 -2.45
N GLY A 189 1.93 14.90 -2.34
CA GLY A 189 2.69 14.27 -3.42
C GLY A 189 4.09 14.83 -3.66
N VAL A 190 4.53 15.78 -2.83
CA VAL A 190 5.84 16.44 -2.94
C VAL A 190 6.73 16.01 -1.79
N ARG A 191 7.96 15.57 -2.08
CA ARG A 191 8.96 15.30 -1.04
C ARG A 191 9.40 16.64 -0.45
N GLU A 192 9.24 16.80 0.85
CA GLU A 192 9.64 18.01 1.56
C GLU A 192 10.39 17.65 2.83
N GLY A 193 11.57 18.23 3.01
CA GLY A 193 12.36 18.09 4.22
C GLY A 193 13.46 17.04 4.10
N TRP A 194 13.87 16.54 5.25
CA TRP A 194 14.95 15.56 5.35
C TRP A 194 14.47 14.16 4.97
N ALA A 195 15.28 13.51 4.14
CA ALA A 195 15.29 12.07 3.95
C ALA A 195 16.48 11.48 4.72
N TYR A 196 16.25 10.32 5.32
CA TYR A 196 17.22 9.59 6.12
C TYR A 196 17.35 8.18 5.59
N ASP A 197 18.58 7.72 5.47
CA ASP A 197 18.93 6.37 5.08
C ASP A 197 19.73 5.71 6.21
N PHE A 198 19.47 4.43 6.46
CA PHE A 198 20.08 3.68 7.55
C PHE A 198 20.67 2.36 7.06
N TYR A 199 21.73 1.94 7.75
CA TYR A 199 22.28 0.60 7.72
C TYR A 199 21.37 -0.39 8.47
N GLU A 200 21.70 -1.69 8.39
CA GLU A 200 20.93 -2.78 9.00
C GLU A 200 20.80 -2.68 10.52
N ASP A 201 21.88 -2.24 11.17
CA ASP A 201 21.94 -2.04 12.62
C ASP A 201 21.22 -0.77 13.08
N GLY A 202 20.69 0.04 12.15
CA GLY A 202 19.99 1.29 12.44
C GLY A 202 20.93 2.49 12.57
N THR A 203 22.23 2.30 12.30
CA THR A 203 23.16 3.42 12.17
C THR A 203 22.80 4.24 10.93
N LEU A 204 22.76 5.58 11.06
CA LEU A 204 22.49 6.47 9.93
C LEU A 204 23.58 6.30 8.88
N SER A 205 23.21 6.03 7.63
CA SER A 205 24.13 5.87 6.50
C SER A 205 24.21 7.11 5.63
N SER A 206 23.09 7.80 5.44
CA SER A 206 23.08 9.09 4.76
C SER A 206 21.86 9.90 5.12
N MET A 207 21.93 11.19 4.84
CA MET A 207 20.77 12.06 4.87
C MET A 207 20.86 13.13 3.79
N ASN A 208 19.71 13.58 3.32
CA ASN A 208 19.65 14.66 2.34
C ASN A 208 18.37 15.46 2.45
N PHE A 209 18.41 16.71 2.01
CA PHE A 209 17.24 17.56 1.93
C PHE A 209 16.61 17.46 0.54
N ALA A 210 15.38 16.95 0.47
CA ALA A 210 14.62 16.84 -0.76
C ALA A 210 13.56 17.94 -0.83
N MET A 211 13.42 18.55 -2.01
CA MET A 211 12.39 19.55 -2.26
C MET A 211 11.84 19.37 -3.68
N GLY A 212 10.52 19.34 -3.80
CA GLY A 212 9.84 19.35 -5.09
C GLY A 212 9.40 17.98 -5.60
N SER A 213 8.63 18.00 -6.68
CA SER A 213 7.90 16.84 -7.21
C SER A 213 8.79 15.84 -7.97
N SER A 214 9.98 16.26 -8.43
CA SER A 214 10.93 15.39 -9.12
C SER A 214 11.77 14.52 -8.17
N GLY A 215 11.70 14.76 -6.85
CA GLY A 215 12.59 14.10 -5.89
C GLY A 215 14.04 14.58 -5.96
N ASN A 216 14.27 15.72 -6.61
CA ASN A 216 15.56 16.38 -6.68
C ASN A 216 16.07 16.75 -5.29
N VAL A 217 17.37 16.60 -5.10
CA VAL A 217 18.05 16.94 -3.84
C VAL A 217 18.47 18.41 -3.92
N TYR A 218 18.06 19.20 -2.94
CA TYR A 218 18.44 20.60 -2.83
C TYR A 218 19.12 20.81 -1.48
N GLY A 219 20.44 20.86 -1.52
CA GLY A 219 21.29 21.11 -0.37
C GLY A 219 22.17 19.95 0.03
N PRO A 220 22.51 19.85 1.33
CA PRO A 220 23.52 18.91 1.75
C PRO A 220 23.00 17.48 1.58
N ASN A 221 23.85 16.65 0.98
CA ASN A 221 23.81 15.21 1.08
C ASN A 221 25.02 14.82 1.93
N ILE A 222 24.76 14.18 3.07
CA ILE A 222 25.77 13.83 4.05
C ILE A 222 25.78 12.31 4.13
N ASP A 223 26.94 11.72 3.88
CA ASP A 223 27.17 10.29 4.00
C ASP A 223 27.94 10.01 5.29
N PHE A 224 27.59 8.94 5.96
CA PHE A 224 28.22 8.46 7.18
C PHE A 224 28.85 7.10 6.93
N ASP A 225 29.90 6.77 7.68
CA ASP A 225 30.43 5.42 7.75
C ASP A 225 29.64 4.56 8.75
N LYS A 226 29.96 3.27 8.83
CA LYS A 226 29.31 2.33 9.77
C LYS A 226 29.56 2.64 11.25
N ASN A 227 30.50 3.52 11.56
CA ASN A 227 30.75 3.98 12.93
C ASN A 227 29.98 5.28 13.24
N GLY A 228 29.20 5.80 12.28
CA GLY A 228 28.49 7.07 12.40
C GLY A 228 29.37 8.31 12.24
N ALA A 229 30.62 8.15 11.78
CA ALA A 229 31.47 9.28 11.41
C ALA A 229 31.09 9.78 10.02
N ILE A 230 31.28 11.08 9.75
CA ILE A 230 30.97 11.62 8.44
C ILE A 230 32.02 11.18 7.43
N ALA A 231 31.56 10.51 6.40
CA ALA A 231 32.37 10.07 5.28
C ALA A 231 32.45 11.15 4.20
N SER A 232 31.35 11.87 3.94
CA SER A 232 31.28 12.84 2.85
C SER A 232 30.19 13.89 3.07
N VAL A 233 30.41 15.11 2.56
CA VAL A 233 29.39 16.16 2.44
C VAL A 233 29.43 16.72 1.03
N LYS A 234 28.31 16.63 0.33
CA LYS A 234 28.12 17.14 -1.03
C LYS A 234 26.92 18.08 -1.09
N TRP A 235 26.97 19.05 -1.98
CA TRP A 235 25.91 20.05 -2.11
C TRP A 235 25.21 19.89 -3.45
N TYR A 236 23.88 19.83 -3.43
CA TYR A 236 23.08 19.64 -4.64
C TYR A 236 22.17 20.83 -4.93
N GLY A 237 22.06 21.18 -6.20
CA GLY A 237 21.14 22.17 -6.75
C GLY A 237 20.15 21.52 -7.71
N GLY A 238 19.52 20.42 -7.30
CA GLY A 238 18.71 19.57 -8.17
C GLY A 238 19.38 18.22 -8.40
N GLU A 239 19.59 17.85 -9.66
CA GLU A 239 20.35 16.65 -10.02
C GLU A 239 21.86 16.88 -10.05
N LEU A 240 22.29 18.15 -10.00
CA LEU A 240 23.68 18.55 -10.13
C LEU A 240 24.32 18.79 -8.77
N GLU A 241 25.47 18.17 -8.56
CA GLU A 241 26.40 18.56 -7.51
C GLU A 241 26.94 19.96 -7.84
N ILE A 242 26.87 20.88 -6.87
CA ILE A 242 27.28 22.27 -7.01
C ILE A 242 28.35 22.62 -5.98
N PRO A 243 29.22 23.62 -6.24
CA PRO A 243 30.14 24.10 -5.22
C PRO A 243 29.38 24.65 -4.02
N GLU A 244 29.91 24.38 -2.83
CA GLU A 244 29.40 24.83 -1.54
C GLU A 244 29.14 26.35 -1.48
N ALA A 245 30.04 27.16 -2.03
CA ALA A 245 29.87 28.61 -2.10
C ALA A 245 28.66 29.06 -2.95
N VAL A 246 28.27 28.25 -3.94
CA VAL A 246 27.06 28.50 -4.76
C VAL A 246 25.82 28.15 -3.95
N TYR A 247 25.84 27.02 -3.24
CA TYR A 247 24.77 26.63 -2.33
C TYR A 247 24.55 27.69 -1.24
N ALA A 248 25.61 28.13 -0.55
CA ALA A 248 25.52 29.09 0.55
C ALA A 248 24.82 30.40 0.14
N LYS A 249 25.08 30.88 -1.08
CA LYS A 249 24.39 32.05 -1.65
C LYS A 249 22.91 31.79 -1.90
N ALA A 250 22.56 30.61 -2.41
CA ALA A 250 21.17 30.23 -2.64
C ALA A 250 20.40 30.07 -1.32
N ALA A 251 20.98 29.39 -0.33
CA ALA A 251 20.37 29.18 0.98
C ALA A 251 20.15 30.49 1.74
N ALA A 252 21.06 31.47 1.61
CA ALA A 252 20.89 32.80 2.21
C ALA A 252 19.67 33.57 1.66
N LEU A 253 19.19 33.22 0.46
CA LEU A 253 18.04 33.85 -0.19
C LEU A 253 16.74 33.03 -0.05
N ARG A 254 16.82 31.79 0.43
CA ARG A 254 15.73 30.82 0.47
C ARG A 254 15.60 30.22 1.88
N PRO A 255 14.78 30.80 2.76
CA PRO A 255 14.67 30.36 4.16
C PRO A 255 14.19 28.91 4.32
N GLU A 256 13.59 28.32 3.29
CA GLU A 256 13.19 26.92 3.25
C GLU A 256 14.37 25.95 3.04
N MET A 257 15.52 26.43 2.56
CA MET A 257 16.71 25.61 2.37
C MET A 257 17.48 25.52 3.69
N PRO A 258 18.05 24.35 4.04
CA PRO A 258 18.91 24.23 5.20
C PRO A 258 20.02 25.29 5.16
N PRO A 259 20.28 26.01 6.26
CA PRO A 259 21.40 26.94 6.31
C PRO A 259 22.72 26.25 5.99
N TYR A 260 23.77 27.05 5.83
CA TYR A 260 25.11 26.54 5.64
C TYR A 260 25.75 26.21 6.99
N TYR A 261 26.31 25.01 7.16
CA TYR A 261 26.93 24.60 8.42
C TYR A 261 28.24 23.89 8.19
N HIS A 262 29.25 24.36 8.90
CA HIS A 262 30.59 23.79 8.93
C HIS A 262 30.85 22.94 10.18
N ASP A 263 29.81 22.66 10.97
CA ASP A 263 29.93 21.99 12.27
C ASP A 263 29.02 20.76 12.27
N PRO A 264 29.56 19.59 11.89
CA PRO A 264 28.73 18.41 11.70
C PRO A 264 28.30 17.74 13.00
N ASP A 265 28.99 18.01 14.12
CA ASP A 265 28.65 17.44 15.43
C ASP A 265 27.44 18.13 16.07
N LYS A 266 27.26 19.44 15.85
CA LYS A 266 25.99 20.14 16.18
C LYS A 266 24.76 19.53 15.53
N TYR A 267 25.01 18.80 14.46
CA TYR A 267 24.01 18.33 13.54
C TYR A 267 23.63 16.87 13.82
N LYS A 268 24.53 16.04 14.38
CA LYS A 268 24.20 14.65 14.79
C LYS A 268 23.06 14.55 15.81
N GLU A 269 22.90 15.55 16.69
CA GLU A 269 21.80 15.63 17.66
C GLU A 269 20.50 16.17 17.04
N GLU A 270 20.60 17.08 16.06
CA GLU A 270 19.46 17.67 15.36
C GLU A 270 18.94 16.83 14.18
N PHE A 271 19.80 16.03 13.54
CA PHE A 271 19.49 15.31 12.30
C PHE A 271 18.66 14.06 12.54
N VAL A 272 19.04 13.20 13.48
CA VAL A 272 18.20 12.05 13.83
C VAL A 272 17.44 12.42 15.09
N THR A 273 16.30 13.07 14.87
CA THR A 273 15.42 13.46 15.97
C THR A 273 15.01 12.23 16.80
N PRO A 274 14.63 12.39 18.07
CA PRO A 274 14.12 11.29 18.88
C PRO A 274 12.99 10.51 18.20
N GLU A 275 12.15 11.20 17.42
CA GLU A 275 11.08 10.60 16.61
C GLU A 275 11.64 9.70 15.52
N VAL A 276 12.67 10.14 14.79
CA VAL A 276 13.31 9.31 13.75
C VAL A 276 13.98 8.09 14.39
N ARG A 277 14.64 8.24 15.55
CA ARG A 277 15.25 7.10 16.28
C ARG A 277 14.19 6.10 16.73
N ALA A 278 13.06 6.58 17.24
CA ALA A 278 11.93 5.74 17.61
C ALA A 278 11.39 4.99 16.39
N LEU A 279 11.21 5.67 15.25
CA LEU A 279 10.79 5.03 14.00
C LEU A 279 11.78 3.95 13.55
N VAL A 280 13.08 4.23 13.52
CA VAL A 280 14.08 3.22 13.15
C VAL A 280 13.93 1.97 14.01
N LYS A 281 13.84 2.16 15.34
CA LYS A 281 13.66 1.06 16.29
C LYS A 281 12.35 0.31 16.04
N ASP A 282 11.23 1.02 15.92
CA ASP A 282 9.90 0.43 15.69
C ASP A 282 9.88 -0.42 14.42
N TYR A 283 10.50 0.07 13.34
CA TYR A 283 10.57 -0.66 12.09
C TYR A 283 11.53 -1.86 12.18
N GLN A 284 12.68 -1.74 12.84
CA GLN A 284 13.60 -2.87 13.07
C GLN A 284 12.97 -3.98 13.91
N GLU A 285 12.17 -3.61 14.91
CA GLU A 285 11.48 -4.53 15.81
C GLU A 285 10.13 -5.01 15.24
N MET A 286 9.71 -4.48 14.09
CA MET A 286 8.42 -4.79 13.49
C MET A 286 8.33 -6.30 13.20
N PRO A 287 7.33 -7.00 13.75
CA PRO A 287 7.20 -8.42 13.54
C PRO A 287 6.93 -8.71 12.07
N ARG A 288 7.55 -9.78 11.56
CA ARG A 288 7.15 -10.33 10.26
C ARG A 288 5.68 -10.66 10.32
N VAL A 289 4.94 -10.22 9.32
CA VAL A 289 3.52 -10.57 9.22
C VAL A 289 3.45 -12.07 8.97
N LYS A 290 3.06 -12.82 10.01
CA LYS A 290 2.86 -14.27 9.90
C LYS A 290 1.73 -14.50 8.92
N ILE A 291 2.00 -15.33 7.94
CA ILE A 291 1.09 -15.73 6.88
C ILE A 291 0.13 -16.77 7.49
N PRO A 292 -1.15 -16.47 7.78
CA PRO A 292 -2.09 -17.53 8.07
C PRO A 292 -2.37 -18.26 6.75
N LEU A 293 -1.80 -19.44 6.59
CA LEU A 293 -2.39 -20.44 5.71
C LEU A 293 -3.54 -21.07 6.52
N GLU A 294 -4.76 -20.61 6.29
CA GLU A 294 -5.92 -21.31 6.84
C GLU A 294 -6.12 -22.59 6.02
N PHE A 295 -6.04 -23.75 6.68
CA PHE A 295 -6.31 -25.07 6.09
C PHE A 295 -7.54 -25.68 6.74
N GLY A 296 -8.42 -26.26 5.92
CA GLY A 296 -9.63 -26.91 6.36
C GLY A 296 -9.32 -28.24 7.06
N PRO A 297 -10.33 -28.87 7.69
CA PRO A 297 -10.19 -30.20 8.32
C PRO A 297 -9.75 -31.31 7.35
N ASP A 298 -9.85 -31.07 6.04
CA ASP A 298 -9.43 -31.98 4.96
C ASP A 298 -8.00 -31.72 4.46
N GLY A 299 -7.25 -30.81 5.11
CA GLY A 299 -5.88 -30.45 4.76
C GLY A 299 -5.75 -29.58 3.50
N LYS A 300 -6.86 -29.05 2.95
CA LYS A 300 -6.85 -28.13 1.80
C LYS A 300 -6.90 -26.68 2.25
N PRO A 301 -6.34 -25.72 1.49
CA PRO A 301 -6.45 -24.29 1.81
C PRO A 301 -7.93 -23.88 1.93
N ILE A 302 -8.31 -23.23 3.04
CA ILE A 302 -9.65 -22.67 3.21
C ILE A 302 -9.77 -21.46 2.30
N LEU A 303 -10.47 -21.62 1.18
CA LEU A 303 -11.11 -20.50 0.50
C LEU A 303 -12.11 -19.91 1.49
N ALA A 304 -11.79 -18.76 2.09
CA ALA A 304 -12.59 -18.08 3.10
C ALA A 304 -14.10 -18.18 2.81
N ARG A 305 -14.73 -19.14 3.48
CA ARG A 305 -16.10 -19.06 3.99
C ARG A 305 -15.93 -19.18 5.48
N GLN A 306 -15.92 -18.04 6.15
CA GLN A 306 -16.06 -17.99 7.59
C GLN A 306 -17.47 -17.47 7.94
N PRO A 307 -17.94 -17.79 9.16
CA PRO A 307 -19.29 -18.30 9.44
C PRO A 307 -20.39 -17.25 9.62
#